data_AF-A0A4P9ZZS0-F1
#
_entry.id   AF-A0A4P9ZZS0-F1
#
_cell.length_a   1.000
_cell.length_b   1.000
_cell.length_c   1.000
_cell.angle_alpha   90.00
_cell.angle_beta   90.00
_cell.angle_gamma   90.00
#
_symmetry.space_group_name_H-M   'P 1'
#
loop_
_entity.id
_entity.type
_entity.pdbx_description
1 polymer ?
#
loop_
_entity_poly.entity_id
_entity_poly.type
_entity_poly.pdbx_seq_one_letter_code
_entity_poly.pdbx_strand_id
1 'polypeptide(L)'
;DYSVRVDIEQVNTDDLSEEFKQRTAIYPRAYVLYNEYKGNRWNYETECNRLAWSLAHLNPKLASEKRGILQRAVDSYRNRRPDLKSRRVMRQEKLNN
;
A
#
# COMPACT_ATOMS: atom_id res chain seq x y z
N ASP A 1 -16.77 -2.00 16.47
CA ASP A 1 -15.50 -2.67 16.16
C ASP A 1 -15.06 -2.27 14.76
N TYR A 2 -13.78 -1.95 14.54
CA TYR A 2 -13.26 -1.54 13.22
C TYR A 2 -12.21 -2.55 12.75
N SER A 3 -12.60 -3.41 11.81
CA SER A 3 -11.75 -4.41 11.19
C SER A 3 -11.40 -4.00 9.76
N VAL A 4 -10.17 -4.31 9.34
CA VAL A 4 -9.69 -4.10 7.96
C VAL A 4 -9.53 -5.46 7.30
N ARG A 5 -10.20 -5.66 6.17
CA ARG A 5 -10.02 -6.84 5.33
C ARG A 5 -8.68 -6.79 4.61
N VAL A 6 -7.97 -7.91 4.59
CA VAL A 6 -6.59 -8.01 4.07
C VAL A 6 -6.43 -9.12 3.02
N ASP A 7 -7.53 -9.65 2.49
CA ASP A 7 -7.59 -10.68 1.45
C ASP A 7 -7.19 -10.11 0.07
N ILE A 8 -6.07 -9.40 -0.01
CA ILE A 8 -5.67 -8.60 -1.17
C ILE A 8 -5.48 -9.43 -2.45
N GLU A 9 -5.21 -10.73 -2.30
CA GLU A 9 -5.03 -11.67 -3.41
C GLU A 9 -6.34 -11.92 -4.18
N GLN A 10 -7.48 -11.57 -3.60
CA GLN A 10 -8.80 -11.65 -4.24
C GLN A 10 -9.13 -10.41 -5.09
N VAL A 11 -8.28 -9.37 -5.08
CA VAL A 11 -8.54 -8.13 -5.80
C VAL A 11 -7.69 -8.09 -7.08
N ASN A 12 -8.36 -8.05 -8.22
CA ASN A 12 -7.69 -7.69 -9.47
C ASN A 12 -7.53 -6.17 -9.54
N THR A 13 -6.30 -5.66 -9.35
CA THR A 13 -6.04 -4.23 -9.41
C THR A 13 -6.18 -3.65 -10.82
N ASP A 14 -6.07 -4.47 -11.85
CA ASP A 14 -6.10 -4.00 -13.24
C ASP A 14 -7.50 -3.56 -13.65
N ASP A 15 -8.55 -4.19 -13.09
CA ASP A 15 -9.97 -3.88 -13.34
C ASP A 15 -10.46 -2.62 -12.61
N LEU A 16 -9.64 -2.04 -11.72
CA LEU A 16 -10.03 -0.84 -10.97
C LEU A 16 -9.97 0.41 -11.86
N SER A 17 -10.91 1.33 -11.64
CA SER A 17 -10.95 2.58 -12.42
C SER A 17 -9.73 3.46 -12.15
N GLU A 18 -9.31 4.19 -13.17
CA GLU A 18 -8.18 5.14 -13.10
C GLU A 18 -8.40 6.21 -12.03
N GLU A 19 -9.62 6.73 -11.90
CA GLU A 19 -9.99 7.68 -10.85
C GLU A 19 -9.80 7.08 -9.46
N PHE A 20 -10.22 5.83 -9.26
CA PHE A 20 -10.04 5.12 -8.00
C PHE A 20 -8.56 4.94 -7.68
N LYS A 21 -7.77 4.48 -8.66
CA LYS A 21 -6.32 4.28 -8.51
C LYS A 21 -5.60 5.58 -8.17
N GLN A 22 -5.91 6.69 -8.83
CA GLN A 22 -5.33 8.01 -8.55
C GLN A 22 -5.68 8.52 -7.15
N ARG A 23 -6.96 8.40 -6.76
CA ARG A 23 -7.43 8.82 -5.44
C ARG A 23 -6.75 8.04 -4.32
N THR A 24 -6.60 6.73 -4.50
CA THR A 24 -6.11 5.81 -3.46
C THR A 24 -4.61 5.49 -3.55
N ALA A 25 -3.90 6.00 -4.55
CA ALA A 25 -2.44 5.87 -4.63
C ALA A 25 -1.76 6.62 -3.47
N ILE A 26 -0.87 5.92 -2.76
CA ILE A 26 -0.05 6.49 -1.67
C ILE A 26 1.28 7.04 -2.18
N TYR A 27 1.73 6.59 -3.35
CA TYR A 27 2.84 7.13 -4.13
C TYR A 27 2.38 7.51 -5.54
N PRO A 28 1.65 8.64 -5.73
CA PRO A 28 1.12 9.03 -7.04
C PRO A 28 2.19 9.14 -8.13
N ARG A 29 3.42 9.53 -7.77
CA ARG A 29 4.56 9.63 -8.69
C ARG A 29 5.02 8.29 -9.28
N ALA A 30 4.69 7.18 -8.62
CA ALA A 30 4.99 5.83 -9.08
C ALA A 30 3.82 5.21 -9.86
N TYR A 31 2.78 6.00 -10.14
CA TYR A 31 1.69 5.59 -11.01
C TYR A 31 1.99 5.91 -12.47
N VAL A 32 3.12 5.39 -12.95
CA VAL A 32 3.66 5.57 -14.30
C VAL A 32 4.47 4.34 -14.69
N LEU A 33 4.78 4.19 -15.97
CA LEU A 33 5.66 3.13 -16.43
C LEU A 33 7.09 3.33 -15.89
N TYR A 34 7.86 2.24 -15.81
CA TYR A 34 9.21 2.26 -15.25
C TYR A 34 10.13 3.29 -15.92
N ASN A 35 10.04 3.44 -17.24
CA ASN A 35 10.81 4.40 -18.04
C ASN A 35 10.43 5.87 -17.80
N GLU A 36 9.24 6.14 -17.29
CA GLU A 36 8.74 7.49 -16.99
C GLU A 36 9.02 7.91 -15.53
N TYR A 37 9.37 6.94 -14.68
CA TYR A 37 9.60 7.18 -13.27
C TYR A 37 10.94 7.85 -13.01
N LYS A 38 10.92 8.95 -12.26
CA LYS A 38 12.10 9.80 -12.00
C LYS A 38 12.88 9.43 -10.72
N GLY A 39 12.44 8.42 -9.97
CA GLY A 39 13.05 8.01 -8.71
C GLY A 39 13.84 6.70 -8.82
N ASN A 40 14.35 6.21 -7.69
CA ASN A 40 15.08 4.93 -7.60
C ASN A 40 14.33 3.83 -6.83
N ARG A 41 13.06 4.06 -6.47
CA ARG A 41 12.24 3.13 -5.67
C ARG A 41 10.99 2.64 -6.39
N TRP A 42 10.99 2.61 -7.73
CA TRP A 42 9.80 2.31 -8.54
C TRP A 42 9.11 1.01 -8.14
N ASN A 43 9.86 -0.10 -8.08
CA ASN A 43 9.32 -1.41 -7.69
C ASN A 43 8.62 -1.35 -6.32
N TYR A 44 9.26 -0.70 -5.35
CA TYR A 44 8.73 -0.55 -3.99
C TYR A 44 7.47 0.33 -3.96
N GLU A 45 7.51 1.49 -4.59
CA GLU A 45 6.41 2.46 -4.56
C GLU A 45 5.20 1.96 -5.34
N THR A 46 5.41 1.28 -6.47
CA THR A 46 4.37 0.65 -7.29
C THR A 46 3.70 -0.49 -6.53
N GLU A 47 4.48 -1.34 -5.85
CA GLU A 47 3.92 -2.41 -5.02
C GLU A 47 3.09 -1.84 -3.86
N CYS A 48 3.57 -0.78 -3.22
CA CYS A 48 2.82 -0.08 -2.19
C CYS A 48 1.50 0.51 -2.73
N ASN A 49 1.47 1.00 -3.97
CA ASN A 49 0.23 1.43 -4.62
C ASN A 49 -0.73 0.26 -4.88
N ARG A 50 -0.25 -0.89 -5.37
CA ARG A 50 -1.09 -2.10 -5.55
C ARG A 50 -1.74 -2.56 -4.24
N LEU A 51 -0.96 -2.57 -3.16
CA LEU A 51 -1.48 -2.86 -1.81
C LEU A 51 -2.52 -1.83 -1.38
N ALA A 52 -2.28 -0.55 -1.63
CA ALA A 52 -3.23 0.52 -1.30
C ALA A 52 -4.55 0.36 -2.06
N TRP A 53 -4.50 0.07 -3.37
CA TRP A 53 -5.69 -0.16 -4.19
C TRP A 53 -6.50 -1.36 -3.70
N SER A 54 -5.82 -2.46 -3.41
CA SER A 54 -6.46 -3.69 -2.91
C SER A 54 -7.12 -3.47 -1.55
N LEU A 55 -6.40 -2.85 -0.61
CA LEU A 55 -6.94 -2.53 0.71
C LEU A 55 -8.08 -1.52 0.64
N ALA A 56 -7.99 -0.50 -0.20
CA ALA A 56 -9.04 0.49 -0.37
C ALA A 56 -10.29 -0.13 -1.03
N HIS A 57 -10.12 -1.05 -1.98
CA HIS A 57 -11.23 -1.73 -2.66
C HIS A 57 -12.00 -2.64 -1.68
N LEU A 58 -11.28 -3.41 -0.87
CA LEU A 58 -11.89 -4.29 0.15
C LEU A 58 -12.52 -3.51 1.32
N ASN A 59 -12.09 -2.27 1.54
CA ASN A 59 -12.49 -1.46 2.67
C ASN A 59 -12.90 -0.05 2.20
N PRO A 60 -14.15 0.15 1.73
CA PRO A 60 -14.61 1.43 1.20
C PRO A 60 -14.40 2.61 2.16
N LYS A 61 -14.48 2.38 3.47
CA LYS A 61 -14.16 3.38 4.49
C LYS A 61 -12.71 3.87 4.38
N LEU A 62 -11.73 3.00 4.12
CA LEU A 62 -10.33 3.43 3.92
C LEU A 62 -10.17 4.26 2.64
N ALA A 63 -10.96 3.97 1.60
CA ALA A 63 -10.91 4.69 0.33
C ALA A 63 -11.46 6.13 0.42
N SER A 64 -12.43 6.37 1.31
CA SER A 64 -13.01 7.70 1.57
C SER A 64 -12.21 8.54 2.58
N GLU A 65 -11.26 7.93 3.27
CA GLU A 65 -10.49 8.56 4.34
C GLU A 65 -9.26 9.31 3.83
N LYS A 66 -8.62 10.06 4.73
CA LYS A 66 -7.35 10.76 4.41
C LYS A 66 -6.28 9.74 3.99
N ARG A 67 -5.48 10.10 2.97
CA ARG A 67 -4.38 9.28 2.41
C ARG A 67 -3.43 8.71 3.48
N GLY A 68 -3.18 9.43 4.57
CA GLY A 68 -2.34 8.96 5.69
C GLY A 68 -2.91 7.76 6.47
N ILE A 69 -4.24 7.58 6.49
CA ILE A 69 -4.87 6.39 7.09
C ILE A 69 -4.60 5.17 6.20
N LEU A 70 -4.81 5.30 4.89
CA LEU A 70 -4.52 4.25 3.93
C LEU A 70 -3.03 3.86 3.94
N GLN A 71 -2.13 4.85 4.04
CA GLN A 71 -0.70 4.59 4.20
C GLN A 71 -0.39 3.77 5.47
N ARG A 72 -1.00 4.10 6.62
CA ARG A 72 -0.84 3.30 7.85
C ARG A 72 -1.36 1.88 7.71
N ALA A 73 -2.47 1.69 6.98
CA ALA A 73 -3.00 0.35 6.70
C ALA A 73 -2.01 -0.47 5.85
N VAL A 74 -1.45 0.12 4.79
CA VAL A 74 -0.42 -0.51 3.95
C VAL A 74 0.84 -0.83 4.78
N ASP A 75 1.32 0.11 5.59
CA ASP A 75 2.49 -0.12 6.44
C ASP A 75 2.23 -1.23 7.47
N SER A 76 1.04 -1.29 8.06
CA SER A 76 0.67 -2.35 8.99
C SER A 76 0.66 -3.72 8.31
N TYR A 77 0.06 -3.80 7.13
CA TYR A 77 0.04 -5.02 6.31
C TYR A 77 1.46 -5.52 6.00
N ARG A 78 2.31 -4.62 5.49
CA ARG A 78 3.69 -4.95 5.09
C ARG A 78 4.56 -5.35 6.29
N ASN A 79 4.44 -4.67 7.42
CA ASN A 79 5.27 -4.96 8.59
C ASN A 79 4.89 -6.28 9.29
N ARG A 80 3.70 -6.86 8.99
CA ARG A 80 3.33 -8.21 9.45
C ARG A 80 3.94 -9.34 8.61
N ARG A 81 4.46 -9.02 7.41
CA ARG A 81 5.05 -9.97 6.47
C ARG A 81 6.58 -9.89 6.52
N PRO A 82 7.32 -10.95 6.90
CA PRO A 82 8.77 -10.90 7.10
C PRO A 82 9.56 -10.40 5.88
N ASP A 83 9.11 -10.75 4.67
CA ASP A 83 9.68 -10.38 3.37
C ASP A 83 9.46 -8.90 3.02
N LEU A 84 8.36 -8.31 3.48
CA LEU A 84 7.99 -6.92 3.19
C LEU A 84 8.29 -5.96 4.35
N LYS A 85 8.73 -6.50 5.50
CA LYS A 85 8.94 -5.76 6.75
C LYS A 85 9.98 -4.67 6.58
N SER A 86 9.68 -3.48 7.11
CA SER A 86 10.59 -2.34 7.01
C SER A 86 11.83 -2.53 7.89
N ARG A 87 12.98 -1.99 7.43
CA ARG A 87 14.22 -1.95 8.23
C ARG A 87 14.04 -1.29 9.59
N ARG A 88 13.16 -0.30 9.69
CA ARG A 88 12.88 0.38 10.97
C ARG A 88 12.29 -0.59 11.98
N VAL A 89 11.27 -1.35 11.59
CA VAL A 89 10.61 -2.34 12.46
C VAL A 89 11.59 -3.46 12.80
N MET A 90 12.34 -3.98 11.84
CA MET A 90 13.37 -5.00 12.11
C MET A 90 14.42 -4.54 13.12
N ARG A 91 14.82 -3.25 13.11
CA ARG A 91 15.75 -2.71 14.12
C ARG A 91 15.11 -2.55 15.49
N GLN A 92 13.85 -2.12 15.55
CA GLN A 92 13.12 -2.02 16.81
C GLN A 92 12.97 -3.39 17.47
N GLU A 93 12.52 -4.40 16.72
CA GLU A 93 12.39 -5.77 17.24
C GLU A 93 13.71 -6.30 17.82
N LYS A 94 14.86 -6.01 17.20
CA LYS A 94 16.19 -6.37 17.71
C LYS A 94 16.60 -5.65 19.01
N LEU A 95 16.11 -4.44 19.25
CA LEU A 95 16.41 -3.68 20.46
C LEU A 95 15.49 -4.08 21.63
N ASN A 96 14.34 -4.68 21.31
CA ASN A 96 13.32 -5.12 22.24
C ASN A 96 13.49 -6.58 22.69
N ASN A 97 14.53 -7.27 22.21
CA ASN A 97 14.84 -8.69 22.45
C ASN A 97 16.22 -8.82 23.11
#